data_AF-A0A1F4Q1G8-F1
#
_entry.id   AF-A0A1F4Q1G8-F1
#
_cell.length_a   1.000
_cell.length_b   1.000
_cell.length_c   1.000
_cell.angle_alpha   90.00
_cell.angle_beta   90.00
_cell.angle_gamma   90.00
#
_symmetry.space_group_name_H-M   'P 1'
#
loop_
_entity.id
_entity.type
_entity.pdbx_description
1 polymer ?
#
loop_
_entity_poly.entity_id
_entity_poly.type
_entity_poly.pdbx_seq_one_letter_code
_entity_poly.pdbx_strand_id
1 'polypeptide(L)'
;MSDKKEVYIVGGPNGAGKTTFVAQFLPKYVNVSNFINADNIAKGLSPLGAPLMDITSGKLMLKLIDKYRNKGENFAFEETLAGKTLVSSKTPELIANNIAGELKVIDPKYLKIFEDTLGER
;
A
#
# COMPACT_ATOMS: atom_id res chain seq x y z
N MET A 1 14.46 -14.77 10.83
CA MET A 1 13.79 -13.74 10.02
C MET A 1 14.41 -13.73 8.64
N SER A 2 13.61 -13.61 7.59
CA SER A 2 14.06 -13.57 6.20
C SER A 2 14.80 -12.25 5.92
N ASP A 3 16.05 -12.32 5.44
CA ASP A 3 16.84 -11.18 4.94
C ASP A 3 16.26 -10.54 3.66
N LYS A 4 15.16 -11.08 3.15
CA LYS A 4 14.54 -10.64 1.90
C LYS A 4 13.63 -9.44 2.16
N LYS A 5 13.83 -8.37 1.39
CA LYS A 5 12.99 -7.17 1.43
C LYS A 5 11.64 -7.49 0.81
N GLU A 6 10.57 -7.11 1.51
CA GLU A 6 9.21 -7.42 1.11
C GLU A 6 8.45 -6.12 0.81
N VAL A 7 7.74 -6.14 -0.30
CA VAL A 7 6.84 -5.06 -0.68
C VAL A 7 5.44 -5.60 -0.80
N TYR A 8 4.51 -4.95 -0.10
CA TYR A 8 3.12 -5.38 -0.05
C TYR A 8 2.22 -4.45 -0.85
N ILE A 9 1.40 -5.02 -1.72
CA ILE A 9 0.32 -4.30 -2.39
C ILE A 9 -0.98 -4.67 -1.71
N VAL A 10 -1.71 -3.69 -1.20
CA VAL A 10 -3.07 -3.87 -0.68
C VAL A 10 -4.06 -3.50 -1.77
N GLY A 11 -4.71 -4.50 -2.34
CA GLY A 11 -5.71 -4.34 -3.40
C GLY A 11 -7.14 -4.54 -2.89
N GLY A 12 -8.14 -4.17 -3.70
CA GLY A 12 -9.55 -4.49 -3.43
C GLY A 12 -10.52 -3.33 -3.67
N PRO A 13 -11.83 -3.61 -3.84
CA PRO A 13 -12.82 -2.57 -4.13
C PRO A 13 -13.03 -1.61 -2.95
N ASN A 14 -13.66 -0.45 -3.22
CA ASN A 14 -14.10 0.45 -2.16
C ASN A 14 -15.05 -0.27 -1.22
N GLY A 15 -14.89 -0.07 0.09
CA GLY A 15 -15.66 -0.79 1.11
C GLY A 15 -15.16 -2.19 1.45
N ALA A 16 -14.11 -2.72 0.81
CA ALA A 16 -13.55 -4.05 1.13
C ALA A 16 -12.83 -4.15 2.48
N GLY A 17 -12.78 -3.08 3.28
CA GLY A 17 -12.07 -3.08 4.57
C GLY A 17 -10.56 -2.87 4.51
N LYS A 18 -10.01 -2.36 3.38
CA LYS A 18 -8.56 -2.09 3.20
C LYS A 18 -7.93 -1.32 4.36
N THR A 19 -8.57 -0.26 4.83
CA THR A 19 -8.06 0.57 5.93
C THR A 19 -7.95 -0.23 7.23
N THR A 20 -8.98 -1.00 7.58
CA THR A 20 -8.98 -1.88 8.76
C THR A 20 -7.90 -2.96 8.62
N PHE A 21 -7.83 -3.58 7.45
CA PHE A 21 -6.81 -4.59 7.12
C PHE A 21 -5.40 -4.05 7.31
N VAL A 22 -5.09 -2.89 6.71
CA VAL A 22 -3.78 -2.23 6.84
C VAL A 22 -3.43 -1.99 8.30
N ALA A 23 -4.36 -1.43 9.08
CA ALA A 23 -4.12 -1.06 10.47
C ALA A 23 -3.88 -2.26 11.38
N GLN A 24 -4.58 -3.38 11.14
CA GLN A 24 -4.52 -4.56 12.00
C GLN A 24 -3.51 -5.59 11.51
N PHE A 25 -3.45 -5.84 10.20
CA PHE A 25 -2.66 -6.92 9.64
C PHE A 25 -1.18 -6.55 9.48
N LEU A 26 -0.89 -5.38 8.89
CA LEU A 26 0.49 -5.06 8.49
C LEU A 26 1.46 -5.01 9.68
N PRO A 27 1.14 -4.33 10.80
CA PRO A 27 2.04 -4.31 11.94
C PRO A 27 2.14 -5.68 12.63
N LYS A 28 1.03 -6.43 12.67
CA LYS A 28 0.90 -7.65 13.48
C LYS A 28 1.51 -8.88 12.83
N TYR A 29 1.28 -9.08 11.52
CA TYR A 29 1.64 -10.33 10.85
C TYR A 29 2.84 -10.21 9.92
N VAL A 30 3.15 -9.00 9.43
CA VAL A 30 4.27 -8.78 8.50
C VAL A 30 5.25 -7.69 8.97
N ASN A 31 5.06 -7.13 10.16
CA ASN A 31 5.93 -6.11 10.77
C ASN A 31 6.22 -4.93 9.83
N VAL A 32 5.21 -4.48 9.09
CA VAL A 32 5.29 -3.32 8.21
C VAL A 32 4.53 -2.14 8.83
N SER A 33 5.25 -1.08 9.13
CA SER A 33 4.69 0.20 9.60
C SER A 33 4.62 1.27 8.50
N ASN A 34 5.42 1.12 7.45
CA ASN A 34 5.50 2.06 6.33
C ASN A 34 4.39 1.79 5.30
N PHE A 35 3.16 2.25 5.58
CA PHE A 35 2.06 2.18 4.62
C PHE A 35 1.90 3.49 3.83
N ILE A 36 1.78 3.39 2.50
CA ILE A 36 1.70 4.53 1.58
C ILE A 36 0.36 4.49 0.84
N ASN A 37 -0.45 5.54 0.99
CA ASN A 37 -1.74 5.66 0.32
C ASN A 37 -1.92 7.11 -0.15
N ALA A 38 -2.32 7.30 -1.41
CA ALA A 38 -2.47 8.62 -2.03
C ALA A 38 -3.56 9.47 -1.37
N ASP A 39 -4.68 8.90 -0.95
CA ASP A 39 -5.78 9.62 -0.29
C ASP A 39 -5.37 10.12 1.10
N ASN A 40 -4.62 9.32 1.85
CA ASN A 40 -4.09 9.70 3.16
C ASN A 40 -3.08 10.83 3.01
N ILE A 41 -2.24 10.78 1.97
CA ILE A 41 -1.32 11.88 1.63
C ILE A 41 -2.12 13.14 1.27
N ALA A 42 -3.15 13.02 0.42
CA ALA A 42 -3.98 14.15 0.01
C ALA A 42 -4.68 14.81 1.20
N LYS A 43 -5.25 14.01 2.11
CA LYS A 43 -5.85 14.48 3.37
C LYS A 43 -4.84 15.18 4.27
N GLY A 44 -3.59 14.68 4.32
CA GLY A 44 -2.51 15.32 5.08
C GLY A 44 -2.07 16.67 4.49
N LEU A 45 -2.08 16.79 3.15
CA LEU A 45 -1.71 18.03 2.45
C LEU A 45 -2.83 19.09 2.48
N SER A 46 -4.08 18.66 2.33
CA SER A 46 -5.26 19.52 2.39
C SER A 46 -6.44 18.77 2.99
N PRO A 47 -6.70 18.91 4.30
CA PRO A 47 -7.80 18.20 4.98
C PRO A 47 -9.19 18.54 4.44
N LEU A 48 -9.35 19.73 3.84
CA LEU A 48 -10.61 20.21 3.28
C LEU A 48 -10.75 19.92 1.77
N GLY A 49 -9.75 19.28 1.17
CA GLY A 49 -9.71 18.94 -0.24
C GLY A 49 -9.30 20.12 -1.13
N ALA A 50 -8.46 19.83 -2.11
CA ALA A 50 -8.23 20.72 -3.25
C ALA A 50 -8.00 19.86 -4.50
N PRO A 51 -8.61 20.18 -5.66
CA PRO A 51 -8.50 19.35 -6.87
C PRO A 51 -7.07 19.05 -7.33
N LEU A 52 -6.11 19.93 -7.02
CA LEU A 52 -4.69 19.75 -7.37
C LEU A 52 -3.95 18.77 -6.44
N MET A 53 -4.57 18.33 -5.33
CA MET A 53 -3.92 17.47 -4.35
C MET A 53 -3.81 16.03 -4.82
N ASP A 54 -4.70 15.55 -5.68
CA ASP A 54 -4.65 14.17 -6.18
C ASP A 54 -3.35 13.92 -6.97
N ILE A 55 -3.00 14.83 -7.88
CA ILE A 55 -1.77 14.77 -8.67
C ILE A 55 -0.54 14.89 -7.77
N THR A 56 -0.58 15.84 -6.83
CA THR A 56 0.52 16.09 -5.90
C THR A 56 0.78 14.89 -5.00
N SER A 57 -0.29 14.27 -4.51
CA SER A 57 -0.25 13.09 -3.63
C SER A 57 0.23 11.86 -4.37
N GLY A 58 -0.20 11.65 -5.61
CA GLY A 58 0.34 10.59 -6.47
C GLY A 58 1.84 10.73 -6.71
N LYS A 59 2.33 11.95 -7.00
CA LYS A 59 3.79 12.21 -7.13
C LYS A 59 4.55 11.95 -5.83
N LEU A 60 3.98 12.34 -4.68
CA LEU A 60 4.61 12.12 -3.39
C LEU A 60 4.62 10.63 -3.00
N MET A 61 3.55 9.89 -3.31
CA MET A 61 3.48 8.45 -3.15
C MET A 61 4.62 7.74 -3.89
N LEU A 62 4.86 8.07 -5.17
CA LEU A 62 5.98 7.51 -5.94
C LEU A 62 7.34 7.82 -5.30
N LYS A 63 7.55 9.06 -4.84
CA LYS A 63 8.78 9.44 -4.13
C LYS A 63 8.98 8.66 -2.82
N LEU A 64 7.91 8.36 -2.08
CA LEU A 64 7.99 7.56 -0.86
C LEU A 64 8.33 6.11 -1.17
N ILE A 65 7.74 5.53 -2.22
CA ILE A 65 8.09 4.19 -2.71
C ILE A 65 9.59 4.12 -3.04
N ASP A 66 10.09 5.07 -3.83
CA ASP A 66 11.51 5.15 -4.17
C ASP A 66 12.41 5.32 -2.94
N LYS A 67 11.98 6.15 -1.98
CA LYS A 67 12.70 6.35 -0.71
C LYS A 67 12.83 5.05 0.07
N TYR A 68 11.75 4.31 0.30
CA TYR A 68 11.80 3.06 1.08
C TYR A 68 12.56 1.97 0.34
N ARG A 69 12.40 1.89 -0.99
CA ARG A 69 13.19 1.02 -1.86
C ARG A 69 14.68 1.29 -1.72
N ASN A 70 15.13 2.54 -1.87
CA ASN A 70 16.55 2.89 -1.81
C ASN A 70 17.16 2.67 -0.42
N LYS A 71 16.34 2.73 0.63
CA LYS A 71 16.76 2.41 2.00
C LYS A 71 16.75 0.92 2.32
N GLY A 72 16.15 0.09 1.46
CA GLY A 72 15.92 -1.32 1.77
C GLY A 72 15.01 -1.50 2.98
N GLU A 73 13.98 -0.67 3.14
CA GLU A 73 12.96 -0.82 4.18
C GLU A 73 11.76 -1.57 3.63
N ASN A 74 11.11 -2.41 4.45
CA ASN A 74 9.84 -3.01 4.08
C ASN A 74 8.76 -1.92 4.06
N PHE A 75 7.87 -1.96 3.07
CA PHE A 75 6.77 -1.03 2.95
C PHE A 75 5.56 -1.69 2.29
N ALA A 76 4.40 -1.09 2.51
CA ALA A 76 3.15 -1.47 1.88
C ALA A 76 2.55 -0.25 1.19
N PHE A 77 1.79 -0.47 0.12
CA PHE A 77 1.04 0.60 -0.52
C PHE A 77 -0.30 0.11 -1.06
N GLU A 78 -1.26 1.01 -1.15
CA GLU A 78 -2.58 0.72 -1.71
C GLU A 78 -2.59 0.91 -3.22
N GLU A 79 -3.17 -0.05 -3.94
CA GLU A 79 -3.42 0.12 -5.37
C GLU A 79 -4.56 1.12 -5.59
N THR A 80 -4.25 2.26 -6.24
CA THR A 80 -5.26 3.26 -6.59
C THR A 80 -6.04 2.84 -7.84
N LEU A 81 -7.24 2.28 -7.66
CA LEU A 81 -8.23 2.11 -8.74
C LEU A 81 -8.86 3.44 -9.21
N ALA A 82 -8.77 4.51 -8.41
CA ALA A 82 -9.43 5.78 -8.69
C ALA A 82 -8.66 6.74 -9.62
N GLY A 83 -7.37 6.47 -9.87
CA GLY A 83 -6.49 7.37 -10.62
C GLY A 83 -6.53 7.15 -12.13
N LYS A 84 -7.66 7.30 -12.82
CA LYS A 84 -7.71 7.24 -14.31
C LYS A 84 -6.73 8.19 -15.03
N THR A 85 -6.09 9.12 -14.31
CA THR A 85 -5.05 10.02 -14.83
C THR A 85 -3.60 9.61 -14.45
N LEU A 86 -3.42 8.71 -13.47
CA LEU A 86 -2.12 8.10 -13.13
C LEU A 86 -1.98 6.67 -13.71
N VAL A 87 -3.11 6.06 -14.06
CA VAL A 87 -3.28 4.69 -14.57
C VAL A 87 -2.90 4.64 -16.04
N SER A 88 -1.62 4.40 -16.31
CA SER A 88 -1.32 3.29 -17.18
C SER A 88 -1.45 2.03 -16.33
N SER A 89 -2.18 1.03 -16.79
CA SER A 89 -2.27 -0.31 -16.18
C SER A 89 -0.90 -0.95 -15.92
N LYS A 90 0.16 -0.38 -16.49
CA LYS A 90 1.55 -0.79 -16.28
C LYS A 90 2.20 -0.21 -15.04
N THR A 91 1.65 0.79 -14.33
CA THR A 91 2.39 1.47 -13.25
C THR A 91 2.62 0.58 -12.00
N PRO A 92 1.62 -0.10 -11.42
CA PRO A 92 1.87 -1.07 -10.35
C PRO A 92 2.80 -2.20 -10.80
N GLU A 93 2.67 -2.64 -12.05
CA GLU A 93 3.49 -3.68 -12.67
C GLU A 93 4.94 -3.21 -12.94
N LEU A 94 5.16 -1.96 -13.34
CA LEU A 94 6.48 -1.32 -13.54
C LEU A 94 7.17 -1.03 -12.22
N ILE A 95 6.41 -0.65 -11.19
CA ILE A 95 6.89 -0.51 -9.81
C ILE A 95 7.30 -1.89 -9.31
N ALA A 96 6.43 -2.90 -9.44
CA ALA A 96 6.70 -4.29 -9.10
C ALA A 96 7.96 -4.84 -9.79
N ASN A 97 8.09 -4.65 -11.10
CA ASN A 97 9.19 -5.17 -11.91
C ASN A 97 10.55 -4.49 -11.63
N ASN A 98 10.59 -3.37 -10.90
CA ASN A 98 11.83 -2.66 -10.52
C ASN A 98 12.10 -2.64 -9.00
N ILE A 99 11.28 -3.32 -8.20
CA ILE A 99 11.51 -3.50 -6.77
C ILE A 99 12.53 -4.63 -6.57
N ALA A 100 13.62 -4.36 -5.84
CA ALA A 100 14.68 -5.32 -5.51
C ALA A 100 14.26 -6.33 -4.40
N GLY A 101 12.99 -6.75 -4.38
CA GLY A 101 12.36 -7.48 -3.28
C GLY A 101 11.21 -8.37 -3.75
N GLU A 102 10.68 -9.18 -2.83
CA GLU A 102 9.53 -10.04 -3.12
C GLU A 102 8.24 -9.22 -3.05
N LEU A 103 7.51 -9.19 -4.16
CA LEU A 103 6.19 -8.56 -4.22
C LEU A 103 5.13 -9.51 -3.68
N LYS A 104 4.36 -9.03 -2.71
CA LYS A 104 3.23 -9.77 -2.12
C LYS A 104 1.96 -8.97 -2.27
N VAL A 105 1.02 -9.48 -3.07
CA VAL A 105 -0.32 -8.90 -3.16
C VAL A 105 -1.16 -9.46 -2.04
N ILE A 106 -1.77 -8.59 -1.24
CA ILE A 106 -2.68 -8.99 -0.17
C ILE A 106 -4.06 -8.42 -0.43
N ASP A 107 -5.05 -9.30 -0.38
CA ASP A 107 -6.46 -8.96 -0.51
C ASP A 107 -7.11 -8.97 0.89
N PRO A 108 -7.70 -7.85 1.34
CA PRO A 108 -8.39 -7.72 2.62
C PRO A 108 -9.45 -8.79 2.87
N LYS A 109 -10.04 -9.39 1.83
CA LYS A 109 -11.05 -10.46 1.99
C LYS A 109 -10.50 -11.68 2.74
N TYR A 110 -9.17 -11.86 2.73
CA TYR A 110 -8.52 -12.95 3.45
C TYR A 110 -8.28 -12.62 4.92
N LEU A 111 -8.52 -11.38 5.40
CA LEU A 111 -8.31 -11.03 6.81
C LEU A 111 -9.02 -11.99 7.75
N LYS A 112 -10.31 -12.22 7.49
CA LYS A 112 -11.13 -13.11 8.30
C LYS A 112 -10.61 -14.54 8.27
N ILE A 113 -10.15 -14.99 7.10
CA ILE A 113 -9.52 -16.31 6.95
C ILE A 113 -8.21 -16.38 7.75
N PHE A 114 -7.40 -15.33 7.75
CA PHE A 114 -6.17 -15.27 8.55
C PHE A 114 -6.46 -15.26 10.05
N GLU A 115 -7.43 -14.48 10.52
CA GLU A 115 -7.86 -14.45 11.93
C GLU A 115 -8.39 -15.82 12.39
N ASP A 116 -9.24 -16.45 11.58
CA ASP A 116 -9.82 -17.77 11.84
C ASP A 116 -8.74 -18.88 11.82
N THR A 117 -7.73 -18.76 10.96
CA THR A 117 -6.66 -19.76 10.79
C THR A 117 -5.53 -19.58 11.81
N LEU A 118 -5.18 -18.34 12.16
CA LEU A 118 -4.13 -18.03 13.14
C LEU A 118 -4.62 -18.11 14.58
N GLY A 119 -5.93 -18.35 14.79
CA GLY A 119 -6.48 -18.74 16.08
C GLY A 119 -6.32 -17.66 17.14
N GLU A 120 -6.92 -16.49 16.91
CA GLU A 120 -7.20 -15.60 18.04
C GLU A 120 -8.48 -16.06 18.73
N ARG A 121 -8.28 -16.86 19.79
CA ARG A 121 -9.14 -16.78 20.97
C ARG A 121 -8.85 -15.47 21.72
#